data_AF-A0A8J4X6W9-F1
#
_entry.id   AF-A0A8J4X6W9-F1
#
_cell.length_a   1.000
_cell.length_b   1.000
_cell.length_c   1.000
_cell.angle_alpha   90.00
_cell.angle_beta   90.00
_cell.angle_gamma   90.00
#
_symmetry.space_group_name_H-M   'P 1'
#
loop_
_entity.id
_entity.type
_entity.pdbx_description
1 polymer ?
#
loop_
_entity_poly.entity_id
_entity_poly.type
_entity_poly.pdbx_seq_one_letter_code
_entity_poly.pdbx_strand_id
1 'polypeptide(L)'
;MRASQSAVKNGASRRTNRTKPSRGAVDQTSESCKKSKHVGQSLKKPSEKDACPSRHGKSREMTTCSRQAAPEKEAKTFNQDSRLCKQRPEEMSAAEDDNGEDLYRAAEEIELERQEKQLSNAASVFNSEDQTSVSAPEDLLSYSHREWKGNTAKSHLIRKGYEAVAQKFEALRIVRGDNYCALRAALFQLFNKSNKLSNWLQDAEIVELQCVQDLVEDWRFPFPRRDDGGAVKQLEYCLKLLKARWQEAVECQSPEERESFCQELFVGGREEYELLEALKFLMLKTVIQLHSDMKKGSSVPEFCWLLFARDTSKCPRSFLTNHLRHVGFSGGLEQ
;
A
#
# COMPACT_ATOMS: atom_id res chain seq x y z
N MET A 1 17.70 -37.90 -64.55
CA MET A 1 18.68 -38.95 -64.97
C MET A 1 19.47 -39.42 -63.74
N ARG A 2 20.25 -40.51 -63.85
CA ARG A 2 21.25 -40.97 -62.86
C ARG A 2 22.37 -39.92 -62.67
N ALA A 3 23.25 -39.90 -61.67
CA ALA A 3 23.39 -40.44 -60.28
C ALA A 3 24.59 -39.63 -59.63
N SER A 4 25.11 -39.75 -58.40
CA SER A 4 25.37 -40.90 -57.52
C SER A 4 25.76 -40.46 -56.07
N GLN A 5 25.42 -41.29 -55.07
CA GLN A 5 26.25 -41.82 -53.96
C GLN A 5 27.47 -41.00 -53.45
N SER A 6 27.52 -40.58 -52.18
CA SER A 6 27.96 -41.32 -50.94
C SER A 6 29.50 -41.38 -50.74
N ALA A 7 30.10 -41.59 -49.55
CA ALA A 7 29.62 -42.25 -48.32
C ALA A 7 30.22 -41.69 -46.99
N VAL A 8 29.89 -42.35 -45.87
CA VAL A 8 30.23 -42.00 -44.47
C VAL A 8 31.01 -43.13 -43.78
N LYS A 9 31.94 -42.80 -42.86
CA LYS A 9 32.35 -43.54 -41.64
C LYS A 9 33.37 -42.68 -40.85
N ASN A 10 33.23 -42.41 -39.55
CA ASN A 10 33.16 -43.27 -38.34
C ASN A 10 34.53 -43.86 -37.91
N GLY A 11 34.95 -43.53 -36.68
CA GLY A 11 36.08 -44.13 -35.96
C GLY A 11 36.24 -43.47 -34.58
N ALA A 12 36.44 -44.24 -33.50
CA ALA A 12 36.32 -43.73 -32.13
C ALA A 12 37.32 -44.32 -31.12
N SER A 13 37.53 -43.57 -30.03
CA SER A 13 37.98 -44.02 -28.70
C SER A 13 39.43 -44.50 -28.48
N ARG A 14 40.13 -43.85 -27.54
CA ARG A 14 41.02 -44.54 -26.58
C ARG A 14 41.24 -43.73 -25.28
N ARG A 15 41.74 -44.42 -24.24
CA ARG A 15 41.89 -43.97 -22.83
C ARG A 15 43.35 -43.54 -22.51
N THR A 16 43.57 -43.20 -21.23
CA THR A 16 44.84 -43.01 -20.47
C THR A 16 45.34 -41.56 -20.37
N ASN A 17 45.99 -41.08 -19.29
CA ASN A 17 46.38 -41.74 -18.03
C ASN A 17 46.44 -40.77 -16.81
N ARG A 18 46.75 -41.28 -15.60
CA ARG A 18 46.92 -40.51 -14.33
C ARG A 18 48.27 -39.77 -14.20
N THR A 19 48.27 -38.56 -13.62
CA THR A 19 49.32 -38.09 -12.67
C THR A 19 48.86 -36.96 -11.72
N LYS A 20 49.65 -36.69 -10.67
CA LYS A 20 49.55 -35.69 -9.57
C LYS A 20 51.02 -35.37 -9.13
N PRO A 21 51.34 -34.45 -8.18
CA PRO A 21 50.74 -33.13 -7.82
C PRO A 21 51.79 -32.03 -7.44
N SER A 22 51.39 -30.74 -7.39
CA SER A 22 51.99 -29.65 -6.57
C SER A 22 51.05 -28.42 -6.61
N ARG A 23 50.67 -27.70 -5.52
CA ARG A 23 51.36 -26.92 -4.44
C ARG A 23 51.67 -25.46 -4.84
N GLY A 24 51.08 -24.52 -4.07
CA GLY A 24 51.15 -23.04 -4.27
C GLY A 24 49.77 -22.47 -4.68
N ALA A 25 48.97 -21.69 -3.92
CA ALA A 25 48.94 -21.14 -2.54
C ALA A 25 48.99 -19.60 -2.48
N VAL A 26 47.92 -19.00 -1.89
CA VAL A 26 47.77 -17.58 -1.48
C VAL A 26 47.60 -16.60 -2.67
N ASP A 27 46.74 -15.57 -2.65
CA ASP A 27 45.96 -14.95 -1.56
C ASP A 27 44.48 -14.66 -1.90
N GLN A 28 43.63 -14.53 -0.87
CA GLN A 28 42.33 -13.84 -0.92
C GLN A 28 42.03 -13.24 0.47
N THR A 29 42.23 -11.93 0.60
CA THR A 29 41.88 -11.17 1.82
C THR A 29 40.37 -10.96 1.92
N SER A 30 39.77 -11.41 3.03
CA SER A 30 38.40 -11.09 3.42
C SER A 30 38.38 -10.63 4.89
N GLU A 31 38.17 -9.33 5.11
CA GLU A 31 38.03 -8.80 6.46
C GLU A 31 36.61 -9.04 6.99
N SER A 32 36.52 -9.58 8.21
CA SER A 32 35.26 -9.94 8.85
C SER A 32 35.27 -9.48 10.31
N CYS A 33 34.18 -8.82 10.71
CA CYS A 33 34.08 -8.16 12.01
C CYS A 33 34.22 -9.14 13.18
N LYS A 34 35.16 -8.81 14.08
CA LYS A 34 35.30 -9.34 15.45
C LYS A 34 35.13 -8.11 16.36
N LYS A 35 34.55 -8.14 17.56
CA LYS A 35 34.48 -9.14 18.66
C LYS A 35 33.22 -8.78 19.50
N SER A 36 32.78 -9.48 20.56
CA SER A 36 33.35 -10.55 21.37
C SER A 36 32.23 -11.39 22.03
N LYS A 37 32.54 -12.63 22.42
CA LYS A 37 31.86 -13.36 23.50
C LYS A 37 32.93 -13.85 24.47
N HIS A 38 32.66 -13.79 25.78
CA HIS A 38 33.48 -14.46 26.79
C HIS A 38 32.63 -15.43 27.62
N VAL A 39 33.14 -16.64 27.74
CA VAL A 39 32.85 -17.63 28.78
C VAL A 39 34.17 -17.78 29.56
N GLY A 40 34.22 -18.03 30.87
CA GLY A 40 33.16 -18.19 31.87
C GLY A 40 33.51 -19.35 32.83
N GLN A 41 33.28 -19.18 34.13
CA GLN A 41 33.45 -20.25 35.13
C GLN A 41 32.48 -20.06 36.31
N SER A 42 32.27 -21.11 37.11
CA SER A 42 31.15 -21.24 38.06
C SER A 42 31.61 -21.85 39.39
N LEU A 43 31.06 -21.36 40.52
CA LEU A 43 31.16 -22.03 41.82
C LEU A 43 29.97 -21.70 42.75
N LYS A 44 29.17 -22.74 43.04
CA LYS A 44 28.33 -23.04 44.23
C LYS A 44 27.52 -21.95 44.97
N LYS A 45 26.23 -22.27 45.17
CA LYS A 45 25.32 -21.74 46.23
C LYS A 45 25.67 -22.29 47.63
N PRO A 46 25.17 -21.63 48.69
CA PRO A 46 24.30 -22.30 49.68
C PRO A 46 22.88 -21.68 49.73
N SER A 47 22.03 -22.13 50.66
CA SER A 47 20.59 -21.80 50.71
C SER A 47 20.00 -21.78 52.11
N GLU A 48 19.27 -20.71 52.43
CA GLU A 48 18.18 -20.58 53.43
C GLU A 48 17.48 -19.24 53.11
N LYS A 49 16.15 -19.04 53.06
CA LYS A 49 14.97 -19.41 53.88
C LYS A 49 14.51 -18.25 54.78
N ASP A 50 13.18 -18.13 54.89
CA ASP A 50 12.42 -17.32 55.85
C ASP A 50 12.61 -15.78 55.77
N ALA A 51 11.69 -14.94 56.24
CA ALA A 51 10.22 -15.02 56.25
C ALA A 51 9.66 -13.58 56.33
N CYS A 52 8.41 -13.36 55.89
CA CYS A 52 7.78 -12.04 55.96
C CYS A 52 6.92 -11.87 57.24
N PRO A 53 7.10 -10.80 58.02
CA PRO A 53 6.15 -10.41 59.06
C PRO A 53 5.35 -9.14 58.67
N SER A 54 4.03 -9.21 58.81
CA SER A 54 3.15 -8.04 58.86
C SER A 54 2.59 -7.90 60.28
N ARG A 55 2.62 -6.69 60.86
CA ARG A 55 1.44 -6.05 61.49
C ARG A 55 1.73 -4.68 62.14
N HIS A 56 0.70 -3.84 62.03
CA HIS A 56 0.24 -2.72 62.87
C HIS A 56 1.16 -2.03 63.90
N GLY A 57 1.14 -0.69 63.86
CA GLY A 57 1.40 0.21 65.00
C GLY A 57 0.74 1.57 64.76
N LYS A 58 -0.11 2.04 65.68
CA LYS A 58 -0.75 3.39 65.69
C LYS A 58 -0.16 4.24 66.83
N SER A 59 -0.51 5.53 66.83
CA SER A 59 -0.32 6.51 67.92
C SER A 59 1.07 7.16 68.00
N ARG A 60 1.22 8.44 68.39
CA ARG A 60 0.24 9.52 68.69
C ARG A 60 0.94 10.88 68.76
N GLU A 61 0.20 11.98 68.50
CA GLU A 61 0.24 13.32 69.16
C GLU A 61 1.59 14.10 69.23
N MET A 62 1.69 15.45 69.31
CA MET A 62 0.84 16.60 68.94
C MET A 62 1.84 17.79 68.65
N THR A 63 1.65 19.12 68.80
CA THR A 63 0.64 20.02 69.41
C THR A 63 0.77 21.44 68.80
N THR A 64 -0.31 22.07 68.30
CA THR A 64 -0.51 23.55 68.15
C THR A 64 0.48 24.38 67.28
N CYS A 65 0.15 25.53 66.65
CA CYS A 65 -1.02 26.43 66.61
C CYS A 65 -0.92 27.31 65.31
N SER A 66 -1.90 28.10 64.81
CA SER A 66 -3.29 28.36 65.22
C SER A 66 -4.15 28.99 64.08
N ARG A 67 -5.44 29.23 64.41
CA ARG A 67 -6.38 30.34 64.11
C ARG A 67 -5.96 31.49 63.16
N GLN A 68 -6.86 32.18 62.42
CA GLN A 68 -8.35 32.18 62.25
C GLN A 68 -8.70 33.00 60.96
N ALA A 69 -9.90 33.02 60.35
CA ALA A 69 -11.22 32.39 60.58
C ALA A 69 -12.00 32.21 59.24
N ALA A 70 -13.14 31.50 59.29
CA ALA A 70 -14.18 31.44 58.23
C ALA A 70 -15.51 32.06 58.81
N PRO A 71 -16.78 31.71 58.48
CA PRO A 71 -17.41 30.63 57.67
C PRO A 71 -18.30 31.21 56.52
N GLU A 72 -19.37 30.65 55.93
CA GLU A 72 -20.17 29.37 55.93
C GLU A 72 -20.55 29.05 54.44
N LYS A 73 -20.72 27.81 53.93
CA LYS A 73 -21.68 26.69 54.16
C LYS A 73 -23.08 26.91 53.54
N GLU A 74 -23.50 26.13 52.50
CA GLU A 74 -24.05 24.74 52.44
C GLU A 74 -25.59 24.68 52.57
N ALA A 75 -26.39 23.76 52.00
CA ALA A 75 -26.27 22.77 50.89
C ALA A 75 -27.64 22.04 50.67
N LYS A 76 -27.67 20.92 49.89
CA LYS A 76 -28.64 19.76 49.90
C LYS A 76 -29.96 19.88 49.07
N THR A 77 -30.12 19.15 47.92
CA THR A 77 -30.65 17.75 47.67
C THR A 77 -32.19 17.62 47.55
N PHE A 78 -32.85 16.76 46.73
CA PHE A 78 -32.50 15.88 45.58
C PHE A 78 -33.79 15.26 44.94
N ASN A 79 -33.72 14.80 43.67
CA ASN A 79 -34.59 13.85 42.93
C ASN A 79 -36.05 14.15 42.39
N GLN A 80 -36.20 13.78 41.09
CA GLN A 80 -37.26 13.00 40.38
C GLN A 80 -38.64 13.55 39.91
N ASP A 81 -38.76 13.55 38.56
CA ASP A 81 -39.79 12.92 37.69
C ASP A 81 -41.16 13.55 37.29
N SER A 82 -41.46 13.32 35.99
CA SER A 82 -42.80 13.05 35.38
C SER A 82 -43.71 14.16 34.78
N ARG A 83 -43.51 14.41 33.46
CA ARG A 83 -44.53 14.37 32.34
C ARG A 83 -45.64 15.45 32.15
N LEU A 84 -45.69 15.95 30.89
CA LEU A 84 -46.88 16.32 30.06
C LEU A 84 -47.72 17.57 30.47
N CYS A 85 -48.39 18.33 29.58
CA CYS A 85 -48.38 18.55 28.11
C CYS A 85 -49.28 19.79 27.73
N LYS A 86 -49.32 20.19 26.44
CA LYS A 86 -50.15 21.25 25.78
C LYS A 86 -49.60 22.70 25.92
N GLN A 87 -49.70 23.62 24.93
CA GLN A 87 -50.45 23.65 23.66
C GLN A 87 -49.79 24.54 22.55
N ARG A 88 -50.23 24.39 21.29
CA ARG A 88 -50.02 25.21 20.04
C ARG A 88 -51.39 25.19 19.27
N PRO A 89 -51.67 25.80 18.08
CA PRO A 89 -50.86 26.43 17.00
C PRO A 89 -51.11 27.97 16.93
N GLU A 90 -50.95 28.81 15.88
CA GLU A 90 -50.96 28.75 14.39
C GLU A 90 -49.87 29.70 13.80
N GLU A 91 -49.20 29.39 12.68
CA GLU A 91 -49.44 29.81 11.27
C GLU A 91 -49.35 31.32 11.01
N MET A 92 -48.85 31.84 9.88
CA MET A 92 -48.43 31.25 8.59
C MET A 92 -47.09 31.95 8.16
N SER A 93 -46.36 31.63 7.09
CA SER A 93 -46.53 30.71 5.95
C SER A 93 -45.15 30.18 5.46
N ALA A 94 -45.06 29.69 4.21
CA ALA A 94 -43.82 29.39 3.50
C ALA A 94 -43.78 30.12 2.14
N ALA A 95 -42.59 30.23 1.53
CA ALA A 95 -42.41 30.56 0.13
C ALA A 95 -42.11 29.29 -0.66
N GLU A 96 -42.57 29.21 -1.90
CA GLU A 96 -42.52 28.01 -2.73
C GLU A 96 -41.14 27.87 -3.39
N ASP A 97 -40.55 26.68 -3.30
CA ASP A 97 -39.33 26.29 -4.00
C ASP A 97 -39.74 25.38 -5.17
N ASP A 98 -39.50 25.83 -6.41
CA ASP A 98 -40.01 25.21 -7.64
C ASP A 98 -39.18 23.96 -8.04
N ASN A 99 -39.16 22.99 -7.14
CA ASN A 99 -38.54 21.69 -7.36
C ASN A 99 -39.49 20.79 -8.16
N GLY A 100 -39.59 21.06 -9.46
CA GLY A 100 -40.31 20.25 -10.45
C GLY A 100 -39.69 18.87 -10.67
N GLU A 101 -39.68 18.03 -9.64
CA GLU A 101 -39.32 16.61 -9.76
C GLU A 101 -40.33 15.88 -10.64
N ASP A 102 -39.84 15.23 -11.70
CA ASP A 102 -40.65 14.30 -12.50
C ASP A 102 -40.91 13.01 -11.71
N LEU A 103 -41.95 13.07 -10.88
CA LEU A 103 -42.43 11.98 -10.05
C LEU A 103 -43.20 10.90 -10.86
N TYR A 104 -43.26 11.01 -12.19
CA TYR A 104 -44.02 10.10 -13.07
C TYR A 104 -43.14 9.29 -14.04
N ARG A 105 -41.83 9.19 -13.77
CA ARG A 105 -40.93 8.29 -14.52
C ARG A 105 -41.44 6.84 -14.47
N ALA A 106 -41.76 6.28 -15.63
CA ALA A 106 -42.48 5.01 -15.72
C ALA A 106 -41.66 3.83 -15.17
N ALA A 107 -42.33 2.88 -14.51
CA ALA A 107 -41.69 1.66 -14.00
C ALA A 107 -40.98 0.86 -15.11
N GLU A 108 -41.53 0.89 -16.32
CA GLU A 108 -40.96 0.30 -17.52
C GLU A 108 -39.63 0.97 -17.93
N GLU A 109 -39.51 2.29 -17.81
CA GLU A 109 -38.28 3.03 -18.12
C GLU A 109 -37.18 2.78 -17.07
N ILE A 110 -37.58 2.71 -15.79
CA ILE A 110 -36.68 2.38 -14.68
C ILE A 110 -36.14 0.95 -14.85
N GLU A 111 -36.99 0.00 -15.24
CA GLU A 111 -36.59 -1.38 -15.52
C GLU A 111 -35.75 -1.47 -16.81
N LEU A 112 -36.04 -0.66 -17.84
CA LEU A 112 -35.22 -0.59 -19.06
C LEU A 112 -33.80 -0.07 -18.74
N GLU A 113 -33.67 1.02 -17.98
CA GLU A 113 -32.36 1.55 -17.55
C GLU A 113 -31.63 0.55 -16.64
N ARG A 114 -32.36 -0.19 -15.80
CA ARG A 114 -31.82 -1.27 -14.96
C ARG A 114 -31.35 -2.47 -15.80
N GLN A 115 -32.00 -2.76 -16.93
CA GLN A 115 -31.59 -3.81 -17.87
C GLN A 115 -30.43 -3.36 -18.75
N GLU A 116 -30.42 -2.12 -19.27
CA GLU A 116 -29.25 -1.53 -19.93
C GLU A 116 -28.02 -1.56 -19.01
N LYS A 117 -28.17 -1.17 -17.74
CA LYS A 117 -27.08 -1.22 -16.75
C LYS A 117 -26.65 -2.65 -16.41
N GLN A 118 -27.56 -3.62 -16.40
CA GLN A 118 -27.19 -5.03 -16.24
C GLN A 118 -26.45 -5.56 -17.49
N LEU A 119 -26.84 -5.14 -18.68
CA LEU A 119 -26.18 -5.52 -19.95
C LEU A 119 -24.81 -4.85 -20.10
N SER A 120 -24.67 -3.56 -19.77
CA SER A 120 -23.37 -2.88 -19.74
C SER A 120 -22.45 -3.47 -18.68
N ASN A 121 -22.98 -3.80 -17.50
CA ASN A 121 -22.20 -4.45 -16.46
C ASN A 121 -21.80 -5.88 -16.86
N ALA A 122 -22.70 -6.67 -17.46
CA ALA A 122 -22.37 -7.99 -17.99
C ALA A 122 -21.28 -7.92 -19.09
N ALA A 123 -21.39 -6.97 -20.01
CA ALA A 123 -20.37 -6.71 -21.03
C ALA A 123 -19.02 -6.25 -20.46
N SER A 124 -19.03 -5.53 -19.32
CA SER A 124 -17.79 -5.14 -18.63
C SER A 124 -17.18 -6.30 -17.81
N VAL A 125 -17.99 -7.25 -17.33
CA VAL A 125 -17.60 -8.36 -16.45
C VAL A 125 -17.15 -9.62 -17.24
N PHE A 126 -17.58 -9.79 -18.49
CA PHE A 126 -17.21 -10.95 -19.34
C PHE A 126 -16.44 -10.56 -20.62
N ASN A 127 -15.32 -9.84 -20.45
CA ASN A 127 -14.28 -9.70 -21.48
C ASN A 127 -12.92 -10.15 -20.92
N SER A 128 -12.88 -11.41 -20.48
CA SER A 128 -11.73 -12.04 -19.83
C SER A 128 -10.71 -12.59 -20.84
N GLU A 129 -10.03 -11.70 -21.58
CA GLU A 129 -8.66 -11.92 -22.12
C GLU A 129 -8.02 -10.66 -22.74
N ASP A 130 -8.82 -9.70 -23.26
CA ASP A 130 -8.32 -8.52 -24.01
C ASP A 130 -8.23 -7.18 -23.23
N GLN A 131 -8.62 -7.10 -21.96
CA GLN A 131 -8.65 -5.80 -21.25
C GLN A 131 -7.28 -5.37 -20.69
N THR A 132 -6.70 -4.31 -21.27
CA THR A 132 -5.57 -3.58 -20.67
C THR A 132 -5.95 -3.03 -19.29
N SER A 133 -4.98 -2.93 -18.38
CA SER A 133 -5.22 -2.45 -17.01
C SER A 133 -5.28 -0.91 -16.91
N VAL A 134 -4.83 -0.22 -17.95
CA VAL A 134 -5.06 1.21 -18.20
C VAL A 134 -5.54 1.35 -19.65
N SER A 135 -6.65 2.05 -19.88
CA SER A 135 -7.25 2.16 -21.21
C SER A 135 -6.45 3.04 -22.17
N ALA A 136 -6.80 2.94 -23.46
CA ALA A 136 -6.59 3.98 -24.47
C ALA A 136 -7.12 5.36 -23.99
N PRO A 137 -6.63 6.48 -24.53
CA PRO A 137 -7.05 7.81 -24.09
C PRO A 137 -8.42 8.16 -24.66
N GLU A 138 -9.26 8.80 -23.85
CA GLU A 138 -10.63 9.19 -24.21
C GLU A 138 -10.93 10.63 -23.80
N ASP A 139 -11.68 11.37 -24.63
CA ASP A 139 -12.15 12.73 -24.32
C ASP A 139 -12.91 12.78 -22.98
N LEU A 140 -12.47 13.69 -22.11
CA LEU A 140 -13.03 13.91 -20.77
C LEU A 140 -14.52 14.24 -20.80
N LEU A 141 -14.98 15.04 -21.78
CA LEU A 141 -16.38 15.45 -21.84
C LEU A 141 -17.27 14.30 -22.32
N SER A 142 -16.90 13.64 -23.43
CA SER A 142 -17.60 12.46 -23.96
C SER A 142 -17.71 11.33 -22.93
N TYR A 143 -16.64 11.05 -22.18
CA TYR A 143 -16.70 10.12 -21.04
C TYR A 143 -17.70 10.60 -19.99
N SER A 144 -17.60 11.86 -19.54
CA SER A 144 -18.45 12.38 -18.45
C SER A 144 -19.94 12.36 -18.79
N HIS A 145 -20.30 12.65 -20.04
CA HIS A 145 -21.69 12.58 -20.53
C HIS A 145 -22.20 11.14 -20.65
N ARG A 146 -21.34 10.18 -21.01
CA ARG A 146 -21.72 8.76 -21.11
C ARG A 146 -21.87 8.08 -19.76
N GLU A 147 -21.00 8.41 -18.80
CA GLU A 147 -21.00 7.81 -17.47
C GLU A 147 -22.07 8.46 -16.57
N TRP A 148 -22.17 9.79 -16.56
CA TRP A 148 -23.03 10.56 -15.64
C TRP A 148 -24.32 11.07 -16.32
N LYS A 149 -25.00 10.19 -17.05
CA LYS A 149 -26.22 10.48 -17.83
C LYS A 149 -27.38 11.10 -17.02
N GLY A 150 -27.64 10.58 -15.82
CA GLY A 150 -28.88 10.86 -15.08
C GLY A 150 -29.00 12.31 -14.58
N ASN A 151 -30.24 12.81 -14.43
CA ASN A 151 -30.51 14.21 -14.05
C ASN A 151 -30.26 14.57 -12.56
N THR A 152 -29.53 13.75 -11.81
CA THR A 152 -29.36 13.93 -10.36
C THR A 152 -28.38 15.07 -10.04
N ALA A 153 -28.57 15.73 -8.88
CA ALA A 153 -27.62 16.74 -8.39
C ALA A 153 -26.16 16.21 -8.31
N LYS A 154 -25.97 14.92 -7.99
CA LYS A 154 -24.64 14.26 -8.02
C LYS A 154 -24.08 14.19 -9.43
N SER A 155 -24.87 13.78 -10.43
CA SER A 155 -24.46 13.72 -11.83
C SER A 155 -24.10 15.10 -12.39
N HIS A 156 -24.88 16.13 -12.04
CA HIS A 156 -24.59 17.53 -12.39
C HIS A 156 -23.29 18.02 -11.77
N LEU A 157 -23.06 17.75 -10.47
CA LEU A 157 -21.83 18.13 -9.78
C LEU A 157 -20.60 17.43 -10.37
N ILE A 158 -20.70 16.13 -10.70
CA ILE A 158 -19.57 15.37 -11.25
C ILE A 158 -19.25 15.81 -12.68
N ARG A 159 -20.25 16.09 -13.53
CA ARG A 159 -20.01 16.67 -14.87
C ARG A 159 -19.31 18.03 -14.80
N LYS A 160 -19.72 18.92 -13.89
CA LYS A 160 -18.99 20.17 -13.58
C LYS A 160 -17.56 19.94 -13.11
N GLY A 161 -17.30 18.83 -12.41
CA GLY A 161 -15.95 18.36 -12.09
C GLY A 161 -15.12 18.03 -13.34
N TYR A 162 -15.69 17.27 -14.27
CA TYR A 162 -15.04 16.96 -15.56
C TYR A 162 -14.85 18.20 -16.44
N GLU A 163 -15.81 19.12 -16.50
CA GLU A 163 -15.69 20.43 -17.18
C GLU A 163 -14.48 21.23 -16.63
N ALA A 164 -14.26 21.23 -15.31
CA ALA A 164 -13.13 21.90 -14.68
C ALA A 164 -11.78 21.20 -14.93
N VAL A 165 -11.77 19.87 -15.10
CA VAL A 165 -10.57 19.09 -15.46
C VAL A 165 -10.22 19.29 -16.95
N ALA A 166 -11.23 19.37 -17.83
CA ALA A 166 -11.07 19.60 -19.26
C ALA A 166 -10.41 20.95 -19.61
N GLN A 167 -10.37 21.91 -18.68
CA GLN A 167 -9.60 23.16 -18.82
C GLN A 167 -8.07 22.96 -18.79
N LYS A 168 -7.57 21.78 -18.42
CA LYS A 168 -6.14 21.49 -18.21
C LYS A 168 -5.66 20.21 -18.88
N PHE A 169 -6.57 19.32 -19.24
CA PHE A 169 -6.28 18.01 -19.85
C PHE A 169 -7.31 17.76 -20.95
N GLU A 170 -6.88 17.18 -22.06
CA GLU A 170 -7.76 16.91 -23.22
C GLU A 170 -8.43 15.53 -23.11
N ALA A 171 -7.75 14.57 -22.47
CA ALA A 171 -8.20 13.19 -22.36
C ALA A 171 -7.91 12.59 -20.98
N LEU A 172 -8.68 11.55 -20.64
CA LEU A 172 -8.45 10.66 -19.49
C LEU A 172 -8.04 9.27 -19.95
N ARG A 173 -7.63 8.43 -18.99
CA ARG A 173 -7.53 6.97 -19.15
C ARG A 173 -8.26 6.30 -18.00
N ILE A 174 -9.07 5.30 -18.29
CA ILE A 174 -9.75 4.48 -17.29
C ILE A 174 -8.71 3.50 -16.74
N VAL A 175 -8.47 3.55 -15.42
CA VAL A 175 -7.58 2.62 -14.72
C VAL A 175 -8.43 1.51 -14.11
N ARG A 176 -8.00 0.25 -14.28
CA ARG A 176 -8.65 -0.95 -13.74
C ARG A 176 -8.95 -0.78 -12.25
N GLY A 177 -10.25 -0.79 -11.92
CA GLY A 177 -10.80 -0.55 -10.58
C GLY A 177 -10.65 -1.73 -9.61
N ASP A 178 -9.45 -2.33 -9.56
CA ASP A 178 -9.10 -3.35 -8.58
C ASP A 178 -8.35 -2.74 -7.37
N ASN A 179 -7.95 -3.59 -6.43
CA ASN A 179 -7.26 -3.20 -5.20
C ASN A 179 -5.80 -2.70 -5.41
N TYR A 180 -5.33 -2.55 -6.66
CA TYR A 180 -4.09 -1.86 -7.02
C TYR A 180 -4.31 -0.52 -7.75
N CYS A 181 -5.55 -0.09 -8.00
CA CYS A 181 -5.89 1.04 -8.89
C CYS A 181 -5.05 2.32 -8.66
N ALA A 182 -4.85 2.73 -7.39
CA ALA A 182 -4.05 3.91 -7.03
C ALA A 182 -2.56 3.75 -7.36
N LEU A 183 -1.98 2.58 -7.07
CA LEU A 183 -0.58 2.26 -7.39
C LEU A 183 -0.37 2.16 -8.91
N ARG A 184 -1.35 1.59 -9.63
CA ARG A 184 -1.35 1.48 -11.09
C ARG A 184 -1.40 2.84 -11.76
N ALA A 185 -2.33 3.70 -11.34
CA ALA A 185 -2.44 5.07 -11.83
C ALA A 185 -1.15 5.88 -11.60
N ALA A 186 -0.56 5.76 -10.40
CA ALA A 186 0.69 6.42 -10.06
C ALA A 186 1.87 5.92 -10.91
N LEU A 187 2.04 4.60 -11.06
CA LEU A 187 3.16 4.01 -11.82
C LEU A 187 3.05 4.29 -13.33
N PHE A 188 1.84 4.18 -13.89
CA PHE A 188 1.60 4.49 -15.30
C PHE A 188 1.95 5.94 -15.61
N GLN A 189 1.47 6.89 -14.81
CA GLN A 189 1.79 8.31 -14.97
C GLN A 189 3.27 8.61 -14.72
N LEU A 190 3.91 7.90 -13.77
CA LEU A 190 5.35 8.00 -13.52
C LEU A 190 6.15 7.61 -14.77
N PHE A 191 5.88 6.45 -15.37
CA PHE A 191 6.61 5.99 -16.55
C PHE A 191 6.31 6.87 -17.77
N ASN A 192 5.04 7.15 -18.05
CA ASN A 192 4.61 7.94 -19.20
C ASN A 192 5.17 9.39 -19.19
N LYS A 193 5.43 9.97 -18.01
CA LYS A 193 5.91 11.36 -17.86
C LYS A 193 7.35 11.50 -17.34
N SER A 194 8.08 10.42 -17.10
CA SER A 194 9.49 10.49 -16.68
C SER A 194 10.43 10.87 -17.82
N ASN A 195 11.43 11.68 -17.50
CA ASN A 195 12.54 12.06 -18.39
C ASN A 195 13.93 11.76 -17.79
N LYS A 196 13.99 11.13 -16.62
CA LYS A 196 15.20 10.68 -15.93
C LYS A 196 14.85 9.60 -14.91
N LEU A 197 15.76 8.64 -14.70
CA LEU A 197 15.68 7.71 -13.58
C LEU A 197 15.99 8.47 -12.27
N SER A 198 15.21 8.22 -11.22
CA SER A 198 15.42 8.88 -9.93
C SER A 198 16.69 8.38 -9.22
N ASN A 199 17.47 9.29 -8.63
CA ASN A 199 18.74 8.99 -7.96
C ASN A 199 18.58 8.02 -6.77
N TRP A 200 17.50 8.10 -6.00
CA TRP A 200 17.25 7.19 -4.87
C TRP A 200 17.13 5.71 -5.29
N LEU A 201 16.70 5.44 -6.52
CA LEU A 201 16.61 4.09 -7.11
C LEU A 201 17.96 3.63 -7.73
N GLN A 202 18.98 4.49 -7.77
CA GLN A 202 20.28 4.13 -8.31
C GLN A 202 21.11 3.31 -7.31
N ASP A 203 21.24 3.76 -6.06
CA ASP A 203 22.31 3.28 -5.16
C ASP A 203 21.86 2.45 -3.95
N ALA A 204 20.65 2.66 -3.41
CA ALA A 204 20.39 2.43 -1.98
C ALA A 204 19.64 1.14 -1.59
N GLU A 205 19.17 0.31 -2.54
CA GLU A 205 17.94 -0.45 -2.25
C GLU A 205 18.09 -1.96 -2.06
N ILE A 206 19.08 -2.60 -2.68
CA ILE A 206 19.29 -4.06 -2.57
C ILE A 206 19.91 -4.45 -1.22
N VAL A 207 20.75 -3.59 -0.65
CA VAL A 207 21.57 -3.91 0.55
C VAL A 207 20.74 -3.94 1.84
N GLU A 208 19.70 -3.10 1.94
CA GLU A 208 18.93 -2.91 3.19
C GLU A 208 17.81 -3.96 3.40
N LEU A 209 17.49 -4.75 2.38
CA LEU A 209 16.45 -5.79 2.44
C LEU A 209 16.70 -6.85 3.52
N GLN A 210 17.96 -7.11 3.87
CA GLN A 210 18.32 -8.04 4.96
C GLN A 210 17.87 -7.52 6.33
N CYS A 211 17.84 -6.19 6.54
CA CYS A 211 17.42 -5.57 7.79
C CYS A 211 15.89 -5.62 8.01
N VAL A 212 15.12 -6.06 7.02
CA VAL A 212 13.65 -6.18 7.09
C VAL A 212 13.15 -7.61 6.86
N GLN A 213 14.02 -8.61 6.91
CA GLN A 213 13.66 -10.02 6.69
C GLN A 213 12.52 -10.47 7.61
N ASP A 214 12.68 -10.36 8.93
CA ASP A 214 11.68 -10.65 9.99
C ASP A 214 10.34 -9.91 9.82
N LEU A 215 10.28 -8.91 8.93
CA LEU A 215 9.09 -8.13 8.63
C LEU A 215 8.45 -8.58 7.31
N VAL A 216 9.23 -8.96 6.30
CA VAL A 216 8.73 -9.39 4.97
C VAL A 216 8.58 -10.91 4.81
N GLU A 217 8.97 -11.74 5.77
CA GLU A 217 8.75 -13.21 5.71
C GLU A 217 7.27 -13.58 5.43
N ASP A 218 6.33 -12.82 6.01
CA ASP A 218 4.88 -12.96 5.82
C ASP A 218 4.34 -12.28 4.53
N TRP A 219 5.19 -11.79 3.63
CA TRP A 219 4.75 -11.03 2.46
C TRP A 219 3.85 -11.84 1.53
N ARG A 220 2.67 -11.29 1.23
CA ARG A 220 1.65 -11.93 0.38
C ARG A 220 1.72 -11.35 -1.03
N PHE A 221 2.32 -12.10 -1.96
CA PHE A 221 2.30 -11.79 -3.39
C PHE A 221 0.98 -12.23 -4.03
N PRO A 222 0.48 -11.54 -5.08
CA PRO A 222 -0.69 -11.98 -5.84
C PRO A 222 -0.36 -13.10 -6.84
N PHE A 223 0.92 -13.37 -7.08
CA PHE A 223 1.46 -14.39 -8.00
C PHE A 223 2.33 -15.43 -7.25
N PRO A 224 2.56 -16.62 -7.83
CA PRO A 224 3.55 -17.57 -7.31
C PRO A 224 4.97 -16.99 -7.32
N ARG A 225 5.74 -17.24 -6.26
CA ARG A 225 7.17 -16.87 -6.20
C ARG A 225 7.97 -17.53 -7.33
N ARG A 226 9.03 -16.86 -7.79
CA ARG A 226 9.91 -17.35 -8.87
C ARG A 226 10.82 -18.50 -8.43
N ASP A 227 11.24 -18.52 -7.17
CA ASP A 227 12.14 -19.52 -6.60
C ASP A 227 11.79 -19.87 -5.13
N ASP A 228 12.66 -20.69 -4.53
CA ASP A 228 12.63 -21.05 -3.11
C ASP A 228 13.19 -19.96 -2.17
N GLY A 229 13.67 -18.84 -2.73
CA GLY A 229 14.43 -17.78 -2.07
C GLY A 229 13.66 -16.88 -1.10
N GLY A 230 12.42 -17.24 -0.77
CA GLY A 230 11.56 -16.50 0.14
C GLY A 230 11.09 -15.15 -0.41
N ALA A 231 10.50 -14.35 0.47
CA ALA A 231 9.98 -13.04 0.09
C ALA A 231 11.09 -12.03 -0.28
N VAL A 232 12.21 -12.06 0.43
CA VAL A 232 13.34 -11.12 0.24
C VAL A 232 13.87 -11.16 -1.19
N LYS A 233 14.21 -12.34 -1.74
CA LYS A 233 14.70 -12.46 -3.12
C LYS A 233 13.65 -12.07 -4.17
N GLN A 234 12.38 -12.39 -3.93
CA GLN A 234 11.30 -11.97 -4.82
C GLN A 234 11.14 -10.43 -4.82
N LEU A 235 11.26 -9.76 -3.67
CA LEU A 235 11.24 -8.29 -3.58
C LEU A 235 12.47 -7.65 -4.22
N GLU A 236 13.67 -8.22 -4.02
CA GLU A 236 14.87 -7.83 -4.77
C GLU A 236 14.66 -7.90 -6.29
N TYR A 237 14.02 -8.97 -6.78
CA TYR A 237 13.71 -9.11 -8.20
C TYR A 237 12.72 -8.03 -8.67
N CYS A 238 11.64 -7.80 -7.92
CA CYS A 238 10.65 -6.76 -8.20
C CYS A 238 11.27 -5.35 -8.26
N LEU A 239 12.20 -5.00 -7.36
CA LEU A 239 12.93 -3.73 -7.40
C LEU A 239 13.89 -3.62 -8.60
N LYS A 240 14.61 -4.69 -8.93
CA LYS A 240 15.49 -4.75 -10.12
C LYS A 240 14.67 -4.57 -11.40
N LEU A 241 13.47 -5.16 -11.46
CA LEU A 241 12.51 -5.01 -12.56
C LEU A 241 11.97 -3.57 -12.65
N LEU A 242 11.58 -2.96 -11.53
CA LEU A 242 11.15 -1.56 -11.46
C LEU A 242 12.22 -0.62 -11.98
N LYS A 243 13.48 -0.82 -11.58
CA LYS A 243 14.62 -0.02 -12.07
C LYS A 243 14.85 -0.20 -13.57
N ALA A 244 14.77 -1.43 -14.09
CA ALA A 244 14.91 -1.70 -15.52
C ALA A 244 13.80 -1.04 -16.35
N ARG A 245 12.53 -1.32 -16.03
CA ARG A 245 11.39 -0.78 -16.80
C ARG A 245 11.24 0.74 -16.69
N TRP A 246 11.65 1.35 -15.58
CA TRP A 246 11.71 2.82 -15.49
C TRP A 246 12.87 3.40 -16.31
N GLN A 247 14.02 2.73 -16.38
CA GLN A 247 15.12 3.15 -17.25
C GLN A 247 14.72 3.04 -18.73
N GLU A 248 14.09 1.93 -19.15
CA GLU A 248 13.56 1.74 -20.50
C GLU A 248 12.55 2.83 -20.87
N ALA A 249 11.59 3.14 -19.99
CA ALA A 249 10.65 4.24 -20.18
C ALA A 249 11.34 5.61 -20.34
N VAL A 250 12.49 5.81 -19.69
CA VAL A 250 13.28 7.06 -19.79
C VAL A 250 14.13 7.12 -21.07
N GLU A 251 14.44 5.97 -21.67
CA GLU A 251 15.23 5.85 -22.91
C GLU A 251 14.37 5.95 -24.19
N CYS A 252 13.04 5.83 -24.09
CA CYS A 252 12.12 6.13 -25.19
C CYS A 252 12.35 7.53 -25.79
N GLN A 253 12.50 7.59 -27.11
CA GLN A 253 12.89 8.77 -27.88
C GLN A 253 11.73 9.75 -28.06
N SER A 254 10.48 9.27 -28.05
CA SER A 254 9.28 10.10 -28.19
C SER A 254 8.21 9.83 -27.13
N PRO A 255 7.28 10.77 -26.88
CA PRO A 255 6.12 10.53 -26.01
C PRO A 255 5.23 9.38 -26.48
N GLU A 256 5.13 9.16 -27.80
CA GLU A 256 4.28 8.12 -28.42
C GLU A 256 4.90 6.73 -28.26
N GLU A 257 6.23 6.61 -28.41
CA GLU A 257 6.97 5.38 -28.11
C GLU A 257 6.83 5.01 -26.62
N ARG A 258 6.98 6.00 -25.73
CA ARG A 258 6.82 5.80 -24.29
C ARG A 258 5.38 5.48 -23.88
N GLU A 259 4.40 5.97 -24.63
CA GLU A 259 3.00 5.59 -24.47
C GLU A 259 2.78 4.13 -24.91
N SER A 260 3.31 3.69 -26.06
CA SER A 260 3.23 2.27 -26.49
C SER A 260 3.84 1.34 -25.45
N PHE A 261 5.04 1.67 -24.97
CA PHE A 261 5.70 0.96 -23.87
C PHE A 261 4.80 0.86 -22.62
N CYS A 262 4.11 1.93 -22.25
CA CYS A 262 3.16 1.90 -21.13
C CYS A 262 1.91 1.06 -21.44
N GLN A 263 1.36 1.09 -22.66
CA GLN A 263 0.22 0.23 -23.03
C GLN A 263 0.60 -1.26 -22.99
N GLU A 264 1.77 -1.62 -23.51
CA GLU A 264 2.30 -3.00 -23.54
C GLU A 264 2.62 -3.55 -22.15
N LEU A 265 3.07 -2.68 -21.23
CA LEU A 265 3.42 -3.07 -19.86
C LEU A 265 2.19 -3.19 -18.94
N PHE A 266 1.18 -2.33 -19.13
CA PHE A 266 -0.02 -2.25 -18.29
C PHE A 266 -1.19 -3.08 -18.87
N VAL A 267 -0.94 -4.37 -19.06
CA VAL A 267 -1.90 -5.36 -19.59
C VAL A 267 -2.51 -6.28 -18.52
N GLY A 268 -2.31 -5.99 -17.23
CA GLY A 268 -2.74 -6.86 -16.13
C GLY A 268 -1.93 -8.16 -16.02
N GLY A 269 -0.76 -8.23 -16.64
CA GLY A 269 0.14 -9.38 -16.63
C GLY A 269 0.96 -9.52 -15.34
N ARG A 270 1.69 -10.63 -15.20
CA ARG A 270 2.56 -10.90 -14.03
C ARG A 270 3.53 -9.75 -13.72
N GLU A 271 4.14 -9.22 -14.77
CA GLU A 271 5.16 -8.17 -14.69
C GLU A 271 4.62 -6.88 -14.08
N GLU A 272 3.41 -6.45 -14.47
CA GLU A 272 2.71 -5.32 -13.86
C GLU A 272 2.58 -5.50 -12.34
N TYR A 273 2.11 -6.66 -11.89
CA TYR A 273 1.99 -6.93 -10.46
C TYR A 273 3.35 -6.99 -9.75
N GLU A 274 4.42 -7.47 -10.40
CA GLU A 274 5.77 -7.46 -9.82
C GLU A 274 6.28 -6.02 -9.63
N LEU A 275 5.96 -5.10 -10.54
CA LEU A 275 6.24 -3.66 -10.38
C LEU A 275 5.38 -3.01 -9.28
N LEU A 276 4.10 -3.40 -9.16
CA LEU A 276 3.19 -2.90 -8.11
C LEU A 276 3.60 -3.39 -6.71
N GLU A 277 4.10 -4.63 -6.58
CA GLU A 277 4.69 -5.13 -5.34
C GLU A 277 6.03 -4.45 -5.00
N ALA A 278 6.82 -4.04 -6.00
CA ALA A 278 8.00 -3.20 -5.79
C ALA A 278 7.61 -1.85 -5.17
N LEU A 279 6.59 -1.16 -5.70
CA LEU A 279 6.08 0.08 -5.11
C LEU A 279 5.60 -0.11 -3.67
N LYS A 280 4.85 -1.18 -3.37
CA LYS A 280 4.43 -1.50 -2.00
C LYS A 280 5.64 -1.63 -1.06
N PHE A 281 6.71 -2.29 -1.49
CA PHE A 281 7.92 -2.42 -0.67
C PHE A 281 8.62 -1.08 -0.45
N LEU A 282 8.70 -0.21 -1.46
CA LEU A 282 9.22 1.15 -1.31
C LEU A 282 8.41 1.96 -0.29
N MET A 283 7.08 1.87 -0.32
CA MET A 283 6.23 2.47 0.72
C MET A 283 6.57 1.93 2.11
N LEU A 284 6.76 0.61 2.28
CA LEU A 284 7.16 0.04 3.57
C LEU A 284 8.52 0.58 4.03
N LYS A 285 9.52 0.62 3.15
CA LYS A 285 10.85 1.17 3.42
C LYS A 285 10.76 2.63 3.90
N THR A 286 9.99 3.46 3.19
CA THR A 286 9.74 4.86 3.58
C THR A 286 9.06 4.95 4.95
N VAL A 287 8.05 4.12 5.23
CA VAL A 287 7.34 4.07 6.52
C VAL A 287 8.26 3.62 7.67
N ILE A 288 9.21 2.71 7.43
CA ILE A 288 10.23 2.32 8.43
C ILE A 288 11.16 3.50 8.75
N GLN A 289 11.66 4.20 7.73
CA GLN A 289 12.53 5.36 7.93
C GLN A 289 11.81 6.49 8.67
N LEU A 290 10.61 6.86 8.21
CA LEU A 290 9.78 7.88 8.85
C LEU A 290 9.45 7.54 10.31
N HIS A 291 9.15 6.28 10.63
CA HIS A 291 8.98 5.85 12.02
C HIS A 291 10.28 5.95 12.83
N SER A 292 11.40 5.54 12.25
CA SER A 292 12.73 5.61 12.88
C SER A 292 13.06 7.05 13.28
N ASP A 293 12.82 8.00 12.38
CA ASP A 293 13.09 9.42 12.60
C ASP A 293 12.09 10.07 13.56
N MET A 294 10.79 9.75 13.44
CA MET A 294 9.77 10.16 14.40
C MET A 294 10.10 9.69 15.83
N LYS A 295 10.63 8.47 16.01
CA LYS A 295 11.06 7.95 17.32
C LYS A 295 12.35 8.56 17.86
N LYS A 296 13.19 9.17 17.01
CA LYS A 296 14.38 9.95 17.43
C LYS A 296 14.02 11.39 17.82
N GLY A 297 12.80 11.85 17.56
CA GLY A 297 12.41 13.26 17.67
C GLY A 297 12.86 14.13 16.50
N SER A 298 13.24 13.52 15.37
CA SER A 298 13.51 14.24 14.13
C SER A 298 12.23 14.85 13.55
N SER A 299 12.37 15.92 12.76
CA SER A 299 11.26 16.47 11.99
C SER A 299 10.79 15.45 10.94
N VAL A 300 9.49 15.15 10.93
CA VAL A 300 8.83 14.29 9.93
C VAL A 300 7.56 14.98 9.41
N PRO A 301 7.10 14.69 8.17
CA PRO A 301 5.87 15.28 7.61
C PRO A 301 4.64 15.00 8.47
N GLU A 302 3.64 15.89 8.45
CA GLU A 302 2.45 15.79 9.30
C GLU A 302 1.69 14.45 9.14
N PHE A 303 1.55 13.97 7.90
CA PHE A 303 0.89 12.69 7.62
C PHE A 303 1.57 11.49 8.31
N CYS A 304 2.85 11.57 8.67
CA CYS A 304 3.55 10.52 9.43
C CYS A 304 2.90 10.33 10.80
N TRP A 305 2.60 11.42 11.51
CA TRP A 305 1.94 11.37 12.82
C TRP A 305 0.53 10.80 12.70
N LEU A 306 -0.23 11.19 11.66
CA LEU A 306 -1.56 10.65 11.38
C LEU A 306 -1.50 9.14 11.08
N LEU A 307 -0.56 8.70 10.23
CA LEU A 307 -0.35 7.30 9.85
C LEU A 307 -0.14 6.41 11.09
N PHE A 308 0.69 6.85 12.04
CA PHE A 308 1.02 6.12 13.27
C PHE A 308 0.06 6.39 14.44
N ALA A 309 -0.84 7.37 14.36
CA ALA A 309 -1.89 7.59 15.34
C ALA A 309 -3.03 6.55 15.23
N ARG A 310 -3.27 5.99 14.03
CA ARG A 310 -4.30 4.96 13.80
C ARG A 310 -4.03 3.71 14.63
N ASP A 311 -5.07 3.18 15.29
CA ASP A 311 -4.93 2.02 16.19
C ASP A 311 -4.34 0.77 15.52
N THR A 312 -4.64 0.58 14.23
CA THR A 312 -4.18 -0.53 13.38
C THR A 312 -2.78 -0.32 12.79
N SER A 313 -2.14 0.85 12.97
CA SER A 313 -0.92 1.23 12.24
C SER A 313 0.18 1.86 13.11
N LYS A 314 0.15 1.65 14.44
CA LYS A 314 1.06 2.29 15.44
C LYS A 314 2.57 2.10 15.22
N CYS A 315 2.98 1.14 14.40
CA CYS A 315 4.37 0.93 13.97
C CYS A 315 4.43 0.26 12.57
N PRO A 316 5.60 0.23 11.90
CA PRO A 316 5.74 -0.34 10.55
C PRO A 316 5.29 -1.81 10.42
N ARG A 317 5.42 -2.62 11.48
CA ARG A 317 4.90 -4.01 11.49
C ARG A 317 3.37 -4.04 11.42
N SER A 318 2.70 -3.24 12.26
CA SER A 318 1.23 -3.13 12.19
C SER A 318 0.73 -2.51 10.88
N PHE A 319 1.44 -1.52 10.33
CA PHE A 319 1.16 -0.96 9.01
C PHE A 319 1.22 -2.03 7.91
N LEU A 320 2.29 -2.85 7.89
CA LEU A 320 2.39 -3.96 6.95
C LEU A 320 1.25 -4.97 7.14
N THR A 321 1.10 -5.52 8.34
CA THR A 321 0.17 -6.62 8.61
C THR A 321 -1.29 -6.23 8.36
N ASN A 322 -1.70 -5.01 8.75
CA ASN A 322 -3.11 -4.61 8.78
C ASN A 322 -3.55 -3.76 7.58
N HIS A 323 -2.61 -3.12 6.86
CA HIS A 323 -2.92 -2.26 5.71
C HIS A 323 -2.20 -2.74 4.45
N LEU A 324 -0.87 -2.64 4.38
CA LEU A 324 -0.13 -2.85 3.13
C LEU A 324 -0.23 -4.29 2.57
N ARG A 325 -0.36 -5.30 3.44
CA ARG A 325 -0.60 -6.71 3.05
C ARG A 325 -1.98 -6.93 2.41
N HIS A 326 -2.93 -6.02 2.63
CA HIS A 326 -4.29 -6.08 2.07
C HIS A 326 -4.41 -5.34 0.72
N VAL A 327 -3.48 -4.41 0.43
CA VAL A 327 -3.37 -3.73 -0.87
C VAL A 327 -3.15 -4.76 -1.96
N GLY A 328 -4.06 -4.77 -2.94
CA GLY A 328 -4.13 -5.78 -4.00
C GLY A 328 -5.07 -6.97 -3.74
N PHE A 329 -5.58 -7.15 -2.50
CA PHE A 329 -6.40 -8.30 -2.13
C PHE A 329 -7.80 -7.92 -1.65
N SER A 330 -7.90 -7.10 -0.61
CA SER A 330 -9.18 -6.81 0.07
C SER A 330 -9.42 -5.33 0.34
N GLY A 331 -8.53 -4.45 -0.12
CA GLY A 331 -8.69 -3.00 -0.11
C GLY A 331 -7.63 -2.32 -0.99
N GLY A 332 -7.89 -1.08 -1.40
CA GLY A 332 -6.90 -0.24 -2.08
C GLY A 332 -5.95 0.47 -1.11
N LEU A 333 -5.34 1.57 -1.55
CA LEU A 333 -4.68 2.51 -0.64
C LEU A 333 -5.72 3.39 0.07
N GLU A 334 -5.50 3.61 1.37
CA GLU A 334 -6.18 4.64 2.16
C GLU A 334 -5.55 6.02 1.93
N GLN A 335 -6.25 7.07 2.37
CA GLN A 335 -5.74 8.44 2.52
C GLN A 335 -4.95 8.59 3.83
#